data_AF-A0A1B6I9B1-F1
#
_entry.id   AF-A0A1B6I9B1-F1
#
_cell.length_a   1.000
_cell.length_b   1.000
_cell.length_c   1.000
_cell.angle_alpha   90.00
_cell.angle_beta   90.00
_cell.angle_gamma   90.00
#
_symmetry.space_group_name_H-M   'P 1'
#
loop_
_entity.id
_entity.type
_entity.pdbx_description
1 polymer ?
#
loop_
_entity_poly.entity_id
_entity_poly.type
_entity_poly.pdbx_seq_one_letter_code
_entity_poly.pdbx_strand_id
1 'polypeptide(L)'
;FPLGTLQDEMTGVSLAGTQLRVNSYTTQDEQWNDIKVLTINGAVVLPDKKDMVIPQGVAHAIDRVMFPLPVGDIVQTLQSDRENRFTHFLQLVQDSGLTSMLSGSKILTVFAPVDSAFTEADVKRLDEN
;
A
#
# COMPACT_ATOMS: atom_id res chain seq x y z
N PHE A 1 -4.03 -21.80 2.40
CA PHE A 1 -2.99 -21.97 3.43
C PHE A 1 -3.53 -21.43 4.76
N PRO A 2 -3.12 -22.00 5.92
CA PRO A 2 -3.44 -21.42 7.22
C PRO A 2 -2.73 -20.08 7.44
N LEU A 3 -3.35 -19.11 8.11
CA LEU A 3 -2.73 -17.79 8.34
C LEU A 3 -1.53 -17.85 9.27
N GLY A 4 -1.45 -18.85 10.16
CA GLY A 4 -0.32 -19.02 11.08
C GLY A 4 1.02 -19.29 10.37
N THR A 5 1.00 -19.63 9.08
CA THR A 5 2.22 -19.81 8.29
C THR A 5 2.70 -18.53 7.63
N LEU A 6 1.90 -17.47 7.65
CA LEU A 6 2.26 -16.19 7.05
C LEU A 6 3.18 -15.40 7.97
N GLN A 7 4.16 -14.76 7.37
CA GLN A 7 5.10 -13.86 8.05
C GLN A 7 4.85 -12.42 7.59
N ASP A 8 5.23 -11.46 8.42
CA ASP A 8 5.23 -10.06 8.03
C ASP A 8 6.15 -9.86 6.81
N GLU A 9 5.76 -8.97 5.91
CA GLU A 9 6.46 -8.70 4.65
C GLU A 9 6.52 -9.87 3.65
N MET A 10 5.83 -10.97 3.93
CA MET A 10 5.80 -12.12 3.03
C MET A 10 5.09 -11.76 1.72
N THR A 11 5.73 -12.08 0.60
CA THR A 11 5.13 -11.94 -0.73
C THR A 11 4.73 -13.29 -1.31
N GLY A 12 3.57 -13.35 -1.96
CA GLY A 12 3.09 -14.49 -2.73
C GLY A 12 2.60 -14.06 -4.11
N VAL A 13 2.32 -15.03 -4.98
CA VAL A 13 1.80 -14.77 -6.32
C VAL A 13 0.39 -15.35 -6.42
N SER A 14 -0.55 -14.52 -6.86
CA SER A 14 -1.92 -14.98 -7.15
C SER A 14 -1.96 -15.87 -8.38
N LEU A 15 -3.07 -16.58 -8.61
CA LEU A 15 -3.25 -17.39 -9.81
C LEU A 15 -3.15 -16.56 -11.11
N ALA A 16 -3.50 -15.27 -11.06
CA ALA A 16 -3.40 -14.34 -12.18
C ALA A 16 -1.99 -13.76 -12.38
N GLY A 17 -1.00 -14.18 -11.57
CA GLY A 17 0.37 -13.68 -11.65
C GLY A 17 0.61 -12.37 -10.87
N THR A 18 -0.42 -11.75 -10.30
CA THR A 18 -0.25 -10.54 -9.50
C THR A 18 0.42 -10.84 -8.16
N GLN A 19 1.40 -10.03 -7.79
CA GLN A 19 2.09 -10.12 -6.50
C GLN A 19 1.17 -9.65 -5.38
N LEU A 20 1.08 -10.47 -4.33
CA LEU A 20 0.38 -10.20 -3.10
C LEU A 20 1.42 -10.03 -1.99
N ARG A 21 1.23 -9.05 -1.12
CA ARG A 21 2.07 -8.80 0.04
C ARG A 21 1.23 -8.91 1.30
N VAL A 22 1.79 -9.58 2.30
CA VAL A 22 1.22 -9.75 3.62
C VAL A 22 1.88 -8.76 4.56
N ASN A 23 1.06 -8.08 5.37
CA ASN A 23 1.55 -7.26 6.47
C ASN A 23 0.84 -7.63 7.77
N SER A 24 1.60 -7.79 8.85
CA SER A 24 1.10 -8.12 10.18
C SER A 24 1.37 -6.98 11.14
N TYR A 25 0.31 -6.44 11.74
CA TYR A 25 0.37 -5.35 12.70
C TYR A 25 -0.07 -5.82 14.07
N THR A 26 0.57 -5.32 15.13
CA THR A 26 0.05 -5.42 16.49
C THR A 26 -0.60 -4.08 16.84
N THR A 27 -1.87 -4.12 17.23
CA THR A 27 -2.64 -2.94 17.64
C THR A 27 -3.49 -3.29 18.86
N GLN A 28 -4.32 -2.36 19.33
CA GLN A 28 -5.16 -2.54 20.51
C GLN A 28 -6.64 -2.48 20.14
N ASP A 29 -7.44 -3.33 20.77
CA ASP A 29 -8.90 -3.24 20.71
C ASP A 29 -9.45 -2.12 21.60
N GLU A 30 -10.78 -1.95 21.61
CA GLU A 30 -11.47 -0.96 22.46
C GLU A 30 -11.25 -1.18 23.97
N GLN A 31 -10.84 -2.39 24.36
CA GLN A 31 -10.54 -2.78 25.73
C GLN A 31 -9.04 -2.75 26.03
N TRP A 32 -8.22 -2.15 25.14
CA TRP A 32 -6.77 -2.04 25.27
C TRP A 32 -6.02 -3.38 25.27
N ASN A 33 -6.64 -4.45 24.77
CA ASN A 33 -5.95 -5.73 24.59
C ASN A 33 -5.15 -5.71 23.29
N ASP A 34 -3.95 -6.28 23.32
CA ASP A 34 -3.14 -6.45 22.12
C ASP A 34 -3.79 -7.46 21.17
N ILE A 35 -4.09 -7.00 19.96
CA ILE A 35 -4.63 -7.82 18.87
C ILE A 35 -3.67 -7.78 17.67
N LYS A 36 -3.69 -8.86 16.89
CA LYS A 36 -2.97 -8.92 15.61
C LYS A 36 -3.91 -8.67 14.45
N VAL A 37 -3.56 -7.71 13.61
CA VAL A 37 -4.26 -7.40 12.36
C VAL A 37 -3.39 -7.86 11.20
N LEU A 38 -3.93 -8.75 10.38
CA LEU A 38 -3.27 -9.23 9.17
C LEU A 38 -3.92 -8.58 7.96
N THR A 39 -3.11 -8.06 7.04
CA THR A 39 -3.58 -7.52 5.78
C THR A 39 -2.91 -8.22 4.61
N ILE A 40 -3.63 -8.35 3.50
CA ILE A 40 -3.11 -8.81 2.21
C ILE A 40 -3.39 -7.68 1.21
N ASN A 41 -2.33 -7.06 0.69
CA ASN A 41 -2.41 -5.87 -0.15
C ASN A 41 -3.34 -4.77 0.43
N GLY A 42 -3.24 -4.55 1.75
CA GLY A 42 -4.04 -3.56 2.47
C GLY A 42 -5.49 -3.96 2.77
N ALA A 43 -5.98 -5.10 2.26
CA ALA A 43 -7.27 -5.65 2.67
C ALA A 43 -7.09 -6.41 4.00
N VAL A 44 -7.89 -6.07 5.01
CA VAL A 44 -7.84 -6.69 6.34
C VAL A 44 -8.49 -8.06 6.29
N VAL A 45 -7.81 -9.07 6.81
CA VAL A 45 -8.39 -10.40 6.99
C VAL A 45 -9.29 -10.41 8.22
N LEU A 46 -10.55 -10.81 8.06
CA LEU A 46 -11.54 -10.78 9.14
C LEU A 46 -11.22 -11.82 10.22
N PRO A 47 -11.05 -11.42 11.50
CA PRO A 47 -10.64 -12.33 12.57
C PRO A 47 -11.59 -13.51 12.81
N ASP A 48 -12.89 -13.30 12.59
CA ASP A 48 -13.98 -14.26 12.81
C ASP A 48 -14.17 -15.25 11.64
N LYS A 49 -13.60 -14.96 10.47
CA LYS A 49 -13.84 -15.70 9.21
C LYS A 49 -12.54 -16.01 8.48
N LYS A 50 -11.60 -16.60 9.21
CA LYS A 50 -10.29 -17.02 8.71
C LYS A 50 -10.08 -18.52 8.91
N ASP A 51 -9.13 -19.08 8.19
CA ASP A 51 -8.73 -20.49 8.27
C ASP A 51 -9.89 -21.47 8.00
N MET A 52 -10.85 -21.07 7.16
CA MET A 52 -12.04 -21.88 6.86
C MET A 52 -11.67 -23.03 5.90
N VAL A 53 -11.65 -24.26 6.42
CA VAL A 53 -11.31 -25.45 5.61
C VAL A 53 -12.43 -25.77 4.63
N ILE A 54 -12.07 -25.92 3.35
CA ILE A 54 -12.95 -26.37 2.26
C ILE A 54 -12.32 -27.62 1.61
N PRO A 55 -13.08 -28.44 0.85
CA PRO A 55 -12.59 -29.74 0.36
C PRO A 55 -11.27 -29.72 -0.41
N GLN A 56 -10.90 -28.58 -1.01
CA GLN A 56 -9.69 -28.41 -1.80
C GLN A 56 -8.84 -27.19 -1.38
N GLY A 57 -9.00 -26.70 -0.15
CA GLY A 57 -8.25 -25.53 0.27
C GLY A 57 -8.67 -24.91 1.60
N VAL A 58 -8.28 -23.64 1.77
CA VAL A 58 -8.60 -22.82 2.94
C VAL A 58 -9.07 -21.47 2.43
N ALA A 59 -10.23 -21.02 2.92
CA ALA A 59 -10.81 -19.72 2.62
C ALA A 59 -10.61 -18.75 3.79
N HIS A 60 -10.47 -17.47 3.43
CA HIS A 60 -10.36 -16.35 4.37
C HIS A 60 -11.25 -15.22 3.86
N ALA A 61 -12.05 -14.62 4.73
CA ALA A 61 -12.81 -13.42 4.41
C ALA A 61 -11.94 -12.18 4.61
N ILE A 62 -12.15 -11.19 3.74
CA ILE A 62 -11.44 -9.91 3.75
C ILE A 62 -12.45 -8.74 3.75
N ASP A 63 -12.05 -7.60 4.27
CA ASP A 63 -12.92 -6.42 4.43
C ASP A 63 -13.25 -5.70 3.11
N ARG A 64 -12.43 -5.88 2.08
CA ARG A 64 -12.57 -5.20 0.78
C ARG A 64 -12.04 -6.02 -0.39
N VAL A 65 -12.46 -5.63 -1.59
CA VAL A 65 -11.93 -6.20 -2.85
C VAL A 65 -10.48 -5.73 -3.06
N MET A 66 -9.58 -6.67 -3.35
CA MET A 66 -8.18 -6.39 -3.71
C MET A 66 -8.06 -6.00 -5.20
N PHE A 67 -8.59 -4.83 -5.60
CA PHE A 67 -8.45 -4.33 -6.98
C PHE A 67 -8.69 -2.81 -7.10
N PRO A 68 -7.98 -2.09 -7.98
CA PRO A 68 -6.78 -2.51 -8.72
C PRO A 68 -5.53 -2.44 -7.83
N LEU A 69 -4.59 -3.37 -8.05
CA LEU A 69 -3.30 -3.34 -7.39
C LEU A 69 -2.36 -2.47 -8.24
N PRO A 70 -1.70 -1.44 -7.66
CA PRO A 70 -0.75 -0.63 -8.40
C PRO A 70 0.33 -1.53 -9.01
N VAL A 71 0.65 -1.27 -10.27
CA VAL A 71 1.74 -1.95 -10.95
C VAL A 71 2.91 -0.98 -10.98
N GLY A 72 4.03 -1.38 -10.38
CA GLY A 72 5.24 -0.57 -10.31
C GLY A 72 5.54 -0.04 -8.92
N ASP A 73 6.54 0.85 -8.85
CA ASP A 73 6.92 1.53 -7.63
C ASP A 73 6.07 2.78 -7.34
N ILE A 74 6.42 3.51 -6.28
CA ILE A 74 5.68 4.71 -5.84
C ILE A 74 5.69 5.78 -6.94
N VAL A 75 6.84 6.01 -7.57
CA VAL A 75 7.00 7.05 -8.61
C VAL A 75 6.16 6.69 -9.83
N GLN A 76 6.23 5.44 -10.29
CA GLN A 76 5.44 4.94 -11.42
C GLN A 76 3.94 5.00 -11.12
N THR A 77 3.53 4.65 -9.90
CA THR A 77 2.14 4.71 -9.47
C THR A 77 1.60 6.15 -9.56
N LEU A 78 2.33 7.12 -9.03
CA LEU A 78 1.93 8.53 -9.06
C LEU A 78 1.94 9.11 -10.48
N GLN A 79 2.90 8.74 -11.32
CA GLN A 79 2.97 9.13 -12.73
C GLN A 79 1.83 8.54 -13.58
N SER A 80 1.28 7.39 -13.19
CA SER A 80 0.19 6.72 -13.89
C SER A 80 -1.20 7.29 -13.59
N ASP A 81 -1.29 8.27 -12.68
CA ASP A 81 -2.55 8.93 -12.32
C ASP A 81 -3.13 9.66 -13.54
N ARG A 82 -4.31 9.21 -14.00
CA ARG A 82 -4.95 9.74 -15.23
C ARG A 82 -5.35 11.21 -15.13
N GLU A 83 -5.56 11.68 -13.91
CA GLU A 83 -5.95 13.06 -13.63
C GLU A 83 -4.73 13.98 -13.41
N ASN A 84 -3.51 13.43 -13.47
CA ASN A 84 -2.25 14.14 -13.21
C ASN A 84 -2.28 14.94 -11.90
N ARG A 85 -2.80 14.36 -10.82
CA ARG A 85 -3.01 15.09 -9.56
C ARG A 85 -1.76 15.28 -8.70
N PHE A 86 -0.62 14.72 -9.10
CA PHE A 86 0.60 14.66 -8.28
C PHE A 86 1.80 15.34 -8.97
N THR A 87 1.55 16.27 -9.89
CA THR A 87 2.63 16.86 -10.71
C THR A 87 3.62 17.66 -9.87
N HIS A 88 3.15 18.53 -8.96
CA HIS A 88 4.02 19.32 -8.09
C HIS A 88 4.83 18.45 -7.12
N PHE A 89 4.19 17.41 -6.57
CA PHE A 89 4.88 16.48 -5.68
C PHE A 89 5.98 15.70 -6.40
N LEU A 90 5.72 15.23 -7.62
CA LEU A 90 6.72 14.53 -8.43
C LEU A 90 7.91 15.45 -8.78
N GLN A 91 7.65 16.72 -9.09
CA GLN A 91 8.70 17.71 -9.33
C GLN A 91 9.57 17.92 -8.07
N LEU A 92 8.95 18.10 -6.91
CA LEU A 92 9.68 18.22 -5.63
C LEU A 92 10.55 17.00 -5.32
N VAL A 93 10.04 15.79 -5.58
CA VAL A 93 10.81 14.55 -5.40
C VAL A 93 12.03 14.52 -6.32
N GLN A 94 11.88 15.02 -7.54
CA GLN A 94 12.98 15.12 -8.50
C GLN A 94 14.02 16.17 -8.07
N ASP A 95 13.59 17.37 -7.74
CA ASP A 95 14.47 18.50 -7.38
C ASP A 95 15.23 18.24 -6.06
N SER A 96 14.60 17.51 -5.13
CA SER A 96 15.23 17.07 -3.88
C SER A 96 16.18 15.87 -4.05
N GLY A 97 16.25 15.26 -5.23
CA GLY A 97 17.06 14.07 -5.49
C GLY A 97 16.53 12.79 -4.82
N LEU A 98 15.29 12.78 -4.35
CA LEU A 98 14.67 11.66 -3.64
C LEU A 98 14.08 10.59 -4.56
N THR A 99 14.09 10.78 -5.88
CA THR A 99 13.56 9.81 -6.86
C THR A 99 14.12 8.40 -6.63
N SER A 100 15.44 8.26 -6.45
CA SER A 100 16.06 6.94 -6.20
C SER A 100 15.66 6.30 -4.86
N MET A 101 15.23 7.12 -3.88
CA MET A 101 14.70 6.63 -2.62
C MET A 101 13.29 6.06 -2.80
N LEU A 102 12.45 6.71 -3.60
CA LEU A 102 11.05 6.32 -3.81
C LEU A 102 10.84 5.31 -4.94
N SER A 103 11.83 5.12 -5.80
CA SER A 103 11.82 4.09 -6.84
C SER A 103 12.25 2.71 -6.33
N GLY A 104 11.78 1.68 -7.04
CA GLY A 104 12.09 0.27 -6.78
C GLY A 104 11.24 -0.39 -5.67
N SER A 105 11.61 -1.63 -5.33
CA SER A 105 10.83 -2.50 -4.42
C SER A 105 11.14 -2.26 -2.95
N LYS A 106 11.02 -1.01 -2.48
CA LYS A 106 11.22 -0.64 -1.07
C LYS A 106 9.89 -0.58 -0.31
N ILE A 107 9.94 -0.91 0.98
CA ILE A 107 8.79 -0.81 1.88
C ILE A 107 8.73 0.60 2.44
N LEU A 108 7.85 1.43 1.87
CA LEU A 108 7.65 2.82 2.28
C LEU A 108 6.16 3.14 2.37
N THR A 109 5.81 4.07 3.26
CA THR A 109 4.49 4.71 3.28
C THR A 109 4.71 6.18 2.97
N VAL A 110 4.21 6.63 1.81
CA VAL A 110 4.35 8.01 1.35
C VAL A 110 3.00 8.69 1.39
N PHE A 111 2.91 9.80 2.12
CA PHE A 111 1.78 10.70 2.07
C PHE A 111 2.03 11.70 0.92
N ALA A 112 1.57 11.35 -0.28
CA ALA A 112 1.74 12.19 -1.47
C ALA A 112 0.62 13.26 -1.52
N PRO A 113 0.91 14.55 -1.31
CA PRO A 113 -0.08 15.62 -1.50
C PRO A 113 -0.47 15.74 -2.98
N VAL A 114 -1.76 15.99 -3.21
CA VAL A 114 -2.26 16.36 -4.54
C VAL A 114 -1.94 17.82 -4.85
N ASP A 115 -1.98 18.20 -6.12
CA ASP A 115 -1.64 19.55 -6.57
C ASP A 115 -2.50 20.65 -5.92
N SER A 116 -3.77 20.34 -5.60
CA SER A 116 -4.67 21.26 -4.88
C SER A 116 -4.31 21.49 -3.40
N ALA A 117 -3.40 20.68 -2.83
CA ALA A 117 -2.89 20.89 -1.48
C ALA A 117 -1.78 21.94 -1.41
N PHE A 118 -1.21 22.35 -2.55
CA PHE A 118 -0.17 23.39 -2.63
C PHE A 118 -0.81 24.78 -2.74
N THR A 119 -0.25 25.76 -2.03
CA THR A 119 -0.67 27.16 -2.16
C THR A 119 0.06 27.85 -3.32
N GLU A 120 -0.46 28.98 -3.81
CA GLU A 120 0.25 29.80 -4.82
C GLU A 120 1.67 30.19 -4.37
N ALA A 121 1.85 30.46 -3.07
CA ALA A 121 3.16 30.77 -2.51
C ALA A 121 4.11 29.57 -2.53
N ASP A 122 3.58 28.34 -2.45
CA ASP A 122 4.39 27.14 -2.56
C ASP A 122 4.80 26.91 -4.01
N VAL A 123 3.85 27.01 -4.95
CA VAL A 123 4.13 26.86 -6.39
C VAL A 123 5.16 27.89 -6.86
N LYS A 124 5.05 29.15 -6.42
CA LYS A 124 6.02 30.18 -6.77
C LYS A 124 7.45 29.85 -6.31
N ARG A 125 7.62 29.18 -5.17
CA ARG A 125 8.95 28.72 -4.71
C ARG A 125 9.50 27.57 -5.53
N LEU A 126 8.64 26.80 -6.21
CA LEU A 126 9.05 25.74 -7.12
C LEU A 126 9.60 26.32 -8.42
N ASP A 127 8.97 27.38 -8.94
CA ASP A 127 9.36 28.02 -10.21
C ASP A 127 10.63 28.88 -10.13
N GLU A 128 11.07 29.25 -8.91
CA GLU A 128 12.25 30.10 -8.67
C GLU A 128 13.59 29.35 -8.63
N ASN A 129 13.60 28.02 -8.80
CA ASN A 129 14.80 27.16 -8.83
C ASN A 129 15.06 26.55 -10.22
#